data_AF-A0A8J6APZ7-F1
#
_entry.id   AF-A0A8J6APZ7-F1
#
_cell.length_a   1.000
_cell.length_b   1.000
_cell.length_c   1.000
_cell.angle_alpha   90.00
_cell.angle_beta   90.00
_cell.angle_gamma   90.00
#
_symmetry.space_group_name_H-M   'P 1'
#
loop_
_entity.id
_entity.type
_entity.pdbx_description
1 polymer ?
#
loop_
_entity_poly.entity_id
_entity_poly.type
_entity_poly.pdbx_seq_one_letter_code
_entity_poly.pdbx_strand_id
1 'polypeptide(L)'
;MDYSQAGQPQGIYSDPNAPQIQPQGMYGDPNAPQEPPHGTYGDVNAPQLFQQPTYSEMPMLQRMDTIPSQLQDRVGSTAVMELSVGLRNLPNLDVLSKTDPIVCIYQLKSGQLVEVGRTEIIKDCLNPDFTDKIRINYYFETNQQLVIRAFDIDDWNSADMRRQEFIGETSMQLASILMAPRQSITQTLKRNGKARGDVVVSAEQLTQSSQAAQFQFRVSKVAAKDLFTSDPFLAIHRSTEAGTGFTPVWKSEVHKRAKKCSFRERTVDLLTLCNGDTARPLKLVLSDWNSSGDHDLIGEVTASVDQLVDLARGGQTLTFTDPTAKTAKKMRKPRGLLHVLRFDVVDTPSFVGMLERGLQLHLTVAIDFTASNGNPADARSLHYMGDPNRPNEYQQAIRSVGEVLAPYDLRGMFTTLGFGAALPPRGQTSHCFFLAPGDGSVVGPYGVEAAYQTTLSQVRLSGPTLFAGLVADRARQAQSRGPGHYDVLLLLTDGVLMDARATIDAIVAAARTPLSIIIVGVGGEDWTTMNVLDADDEPLVSSTGERMARDIVQFVPYREAAAQSCIAQETLAELPDQVVAWSRVAAGMGVPFVE
;
A
#
# COMPACT_ATOMS: atom_id res chain seq x y z
N MET A 1 -0.57 7.08 64.21
CA MET A 1 -1.60 8.03 64.67
C MET A 1 -2.23 8.59 63.39
N ASP A 2 -3.22 7.95 62.77
CA ASP A 2 -4.61 7.64 63.15
C ASP A 2 -5.64 8.66 62.62
N TYR A 3 -6.58 8.11 61.83
CA TYR A 3 -7.99 8.47 61.53
C TYR A 3 -8.29 9.86 60.95
N SER A 4 -9.26 10.07 60.04
CA SER A 4 -10.57 9.45 59.77
C SER A 4 -11.06 9.97 58.38
N GLN A 5 -11.60 9.15 57.46
CA GLN A 5 -12.97 8.62 57.32
C GLN A 5 -14.12 9.60 56.98
N ALA A 6 -14.78 9.24 55.87
CA ALA A 6 -16.24 9.15 55.64
C ALA A 6 -17.03 10.33 55.05
N GLY A 7 -17.79 10.00 54.00
CA GLY A 7 -18.93 10.76 53.46
C GLY A 7 -19.58 10.06 52.26
N GLN A 8 -20.55 9.17 52.50
CA GLN A 8 -21.63 8.86 51.55
C GLN A 8 -22.70 9.97 51.61
N PRO A 9 -23.61 10.06 50.61
CA PRO A 9 -24.95 9.50 50.84
C PRO A 9 -25.61 8.80 49.62
N GLN A 10 -26.44 7.80 49.95
CA GLN A 10 -27.81 7.45 49.50
C GLN A 10 -28.36 8.11 48.20
N GLY A 11 -29.19 7.51 47.33
CA GLY A 11 -30.01 6.29 47.37
C GLY A 11 -31.34 6.55 46.60
N ILE A 12 -31.68 5.65 45.66
CA ILE A 12 -33.02 5.19 45.20
C ILE A 12 -34.03 6.19 44.58
N TYR A 13 -34.44 5.94 43.33
CA TYR A 13 -35.86 5.87 42.92
C TYR A 13 -36.04 4.83 41.81
N SER A 14 -36.81 3.79 42.10
CA SER A 14 -37.32 2.78 41.17
C SER A 14 -38.76 3.12 40.79
N ASP A 15 -39.05 3.11 39.49
CA ASP A 15 -40.36 3.36 38.88
C ASP A 15 -41.35 2.20 39.13
N PRO A 16 -42.55 2.44 39.69
CA PRO A 16 -43.52 1.40 40.01
C PRO A 16 -44.61 1.14 38.94
N ASN A 17 -44.45 1.54 37.67
CA ASN A 17 -45.50 1.35 36.64
C ASN A 17 -45.09 0.54 35.39
N ALA A 18 -44.43 -0.61 35.56
CA ALA A 18 -44.24 -1.58 34.47
C ALA A 18 -45.15 -2.82 34.64
N PRO A 19 -46.13 -3.06 33.76
CA PRO A 19 -47.00 -4.23 33.85
C PRO A 19 -46.27 -5.54 33.48
N GLN A 20 -46.37 -6.51 34.38
CA GLN A 20 -45.89 -7.90 34.22
C GLN A 20 -46.80 -8.67 33.25
N ILE A 21 -46.21 -9.36 32.27
CA ILE A 21 -46.89 -10.35 31.42
C ILE A 21 -46.10 -11.67 31.44
N GLN A 22 -46.73 -12.72 31.97
CA GLN A 22 -46.46 -14.14 31.70
C GLN A 22 -47.81 -14.90 31.79
N PRO A 23 -47.90 -16.16 31.36
CA PRO A 23 -47.90 -16.64 29.98
C PRO A 23 -49.25 -17.31 29.64
N GLN A 24 -49.85 -17.05 28.47
CA GLN A 24 -51.08 -17.73 28.05
C GLN A 24 -50.80 -18.77 26.97
N GLY A 25 -51.29 -19.99 27.23
CA GLY A 25 -51.07 -21.20 26.45
C GLY A 25 -51.64 -21.17 25.03
N MET A 26 -50.97 -21.94 24.17
CA MET A 26 -51.41 -22.23 22.81
C MET A 26 -52.53 -23.26 22.83
N TYR A 27 -53.72 -22.84 22.37
CA TYR A 27 -54.73 -23.74 21.82
C TYR A 27 -54.40 -24.01 20.36
N GLY A 28 -54.39 -25.29 19.98
CA GLY A 28 -54.10 -25.76 18.63
C GLY A 28 -55.24 -25.46 17.64
N ASP A 29 -54.83 -25.15 16.41
CA ASP A 29 -55.68 -25.04 15.23
C ASP A 29 -56.08 -26.45 14.72
N PRO A 30 -57.38 -26.78 14.57
CA PRO A 30 -57.82 -28.10 14.11
C PRO A 30 -57.78 -28.34 12.59
N ASN A 31 -57.25 -27.45 11.74
CA ASN A 31 -57.34 -27.59 10.28
C ASN A 31 -55.99 -27.61 9.53
N ALA A 32 -55.07 -28.48 9.92
CA ALA A 32 -53.90 -28.83 9.11
C ALA A 32 -54.17 -30.10 8.26
N PRO A 33 -54.07 -30.06 6.92
CA PRO A 33 -54.22 -31.23 6.07
C PRO A 33 -53.03 -32.19 6.20
N GLN A 34 -53.34 -33.49 6.30
CA GLN A 34 -52.40 -34.61 6.39
C GLN A 34 -51.70 -34.90 5.05
N GLU A 35 -50.40 -35.18 5.10
CA GLU A 35 -49.62 -35.74 3.98
C GLU A 35 -50.02 -37.20 3.67
N PRO A 36 -50.08 -37.61 2.39
CA PRO A 36 -50.19 -39.02 2.01
C PRO A 36 -48.82 -39.68 1.74
N PRO A 37 -48.71 -41.01 1.83
CA PRO A 37 -47.43 -41.73 1.86
C PRO A 37 -46.90 -42.16 0.48
N HIS A 38 -45.60 -42.52 0.50
CA HIS A 38 -44.69 -42.95 -0.56
C HIS A 38 -45.25 -43.78 -1.74
N GLY A 39 -44.72 -43.46 -2.94
CA GLY A 39 -44.74 -44.30 -4.16
C GLY A 39 -43.52 -44.02 -5.05
N THR A 40 -42.97 -45.09 -5.65
CA THR A 40 -41.67 -45.23 -6.34
C THR A 40 -41.73 -45.07 -7.88
N TYR A 41 -40.53 -44.94 -8.49
CA TYR A 41 -40.12 -44.94 -9.93
C TYR A 41 -40.10 -43.56 -10.62
N GLY A 42 -38.92 -42.99 -10.95
CA GLY A 42 -38.11 -43.22 -12.18
C GLY A 42 -38.53 -42.16 -13.23
N ASP A 43 -37.71 -41.32 -13.88
CA ASP A 43 -36.31 -41.34 -14.31
C ASP A 43 -35.95 -39.92 -14.83
N VAL A 44 -34.66 -39.70 -15.13
CA VAL A 44 -34.02 -38.72 -16.04
C VAL A 44 -33.90 -37.20 -15.73
N ASN A 45 -32.63 -36.76 -15.80
CA ASN A 45 -32.06 -35.42 -16.04
C ASN A 45 -31.82 -34.48 -14.84
N ALA A 46 -30.68 -34.67 -14.17
CA ALA A 46 -29.95 -33.62 -13.46
C ALA A 46 -28.47 -33.60 -13.92
N PRO A 47 -27.84 -32.43 -14.13
CA PRO A 47 -26.51 -32.32 -14.72
C PRO A 47 -25.40 -32.77 -13.76
N GLN A 48 -24.39 -33.42 -14.35
CA GLN A 48 -23.24 -34.04 -13.71
C GLN A 48 -22.38 -33.01 -12.94
N LEU A 49 -22.20 -33.23 -11.64
CA LEU A 49 -21.13 -32.64 -10.84
C LEU A 49 -19.81 -33.29 -11.24
N PHE A 50 -18.84 -32.46 -11.64
CA PHE A 50 -17.49 -32.82 -12.01
C PHE A 50 -16.80 -33.64 -10.91
N GLN A 51 -16.41 -34.87 -11.24
CA GLN A 51 -15.46 -35.66 -10.45
C GLN A 51 -14.05 -35.08 -10.64
N GLN A 52 -13.36 -34.76 -9.54
CA GLN A 52 -11.93 -34.41 -9.55
C GLN A 52 -11.05 -35.66 -9.43
N PRO A 53 -9.86 -35.69 -10.07
CA PRO A 53 -8.99 -36.86 -10.10
C PRO A 53 -8.26 -37.11 -8.76
N THR A 54 -7.95 -38.38 -8.52
CA THR A 54 -7.26 -38.90 -7.34
C THR A 54 -5.79 -38.47 -7.27
N TYR A 55 -5.37 -38.02 -6.08
CA TYR A 55 -4.00 -37.67 -5.73
C TYR A 55 -3.11 -38.92 -5.60
N SER A 56 -2.34 -39.21 -6.64
CA SER A 56 -1.12 -40.01 -6.52
C SER A 56 -0.23 -39.68 -7.72
N GLU A 57 0.84 -38.93 -7.45
CA GLU A 57 2.04 -38.63 -8.26
C GLU A 57 2.32 -37.12 -8.37
N MET A 58 3.17 -36.60 -7.47
CA MET A 58 3.92 -35.36 -7.67
C MET A 58 5.36 -35.58 -7.17
N PRO A 59 6.38 -35.46 -8.05
CA PRO A 59 7.77 -35.37 -7.66
C PRO A 59 8.09 -33.97 -7.10
N MET A 60 9.08 -33.91 -6.22
CA MET A 60 9.63 -32.72 -5.59
C MET A 60 10.08 -31.62 -6.58
N LEU A 61 9.85 -30.37 -6.17
CA LEU A 61 10.52 -29.14 -6.64
C LEU A 61 10.51 -28.89 -8.15
N GLN A 62 9.61 -28.02 -8.63
CA GLN A 62 9.95 -26.94 -9.57
C GLN A 62 8.81 -25.96 -9.87
N ARG A 63 9.21 -24.68 -9.91
CA ARG A 63 8.64 -23.50 -10.61
C ARG A 63 7.52 -22.73 -9.91
N MET A 64 7.93 -21.57 -9.40
CA MET A 64 7.11 -20.36 -9.29
C MET A 64 6.41 -20.11 -10.62
N ASP A 65 5.08 -20.04 -10.61
CA ASP A 65 4.30 -19.62 -11.77
C ASP A 65 4.67 -18.18 -12.15
N THR A 66 4.96 -18.00 -13.43
CA THR A 66 5.35 -16.76 -14.07
C THR A 66 4.19 -15.77 -14.09
N ILE A 67 4.36 -14.64 -13.39
CA ILE A 67 3.59 -13.41 -13.59
C ILE A 67 3.85 -12.92 -15.04
N PRO A 68 2.84 -12.40 -15.77
CA PRO A 68 3.05 -11.80 -17.08
C PRO A 68 4.18 -10.77 -17.05
N SER A 69 5.10 -10.83 -18.01
CA SER A 69 6.34 -10.06 -18.02
C SER A 69 6.16 -8.53 -17.98
N GLN A 70 4.96 -8.02 -18.27
CA GLN A 70 4.65 -6.58 -18.17
C GLN A 70 4.34 -6.12 -16.73
N LEU A 71 4.00 -7.04 -15.82
CA LEU A 71 3.80 -6.75 -14.39
C LEU A 71 5.09 -6.96 -13.55
N GLN A 72 6.13 -7.57 -14.14
CA GLN A 72 7.42 -7.81 -13.47
C GLN A 72 8.35 -6.60 -13.49
N ASP A 73 8.12 -5.63 -14.37
CA ASP A 73 8.97 -4.43 -14.49
C ASP A 73 8.50 -3.25 -13.64
N ARG A 74 7.33 -3.32 -12.99
CA ARG A 74 6.90 -2.37 -11.95
C ARG A 74 7.33 -2.90 -10.58
N VAL A 75 8.60 -2.69 -10.24
CA VAL A 75 9.09 -2.88 -8.86
C VAL A 75 8.55 -1.74 -8.00
N GLY A 76 7.25 -1.79 -7.68
CA GLY A 76 6.81 -1.24 -6.40
C GLY A 76 7.56 -1.99 -5.31
N SER A 77 8.04 -1.32 -4.26
CA SER A 77 8.82 -1.98 -3.21
C SER A 77 7.93 -2.96 -2.43
N THR A 78 7.80 -4.21 -2.91
CA THR A 78 7.06 -5.24 -2.19
C THR A 78 7.77 -5.54 -0.89
N ALA A 79 7.17 -5.15 0.23
CA ALA A 79 7.70 -5.45 1.55
C ALA A 79 7.46 -6.92 1.87
N VAL A 80 8.44 -7.60 2.46
CA VAL A 80 8.24 -8.94 3.03
C VAL A 80 7.92 -8.76 4.51
N MET A 81 6.81 -9.33 4.97
CA MET A 81 6.39 -9.31 6.36
C MET A 81 6.65 -10.67 7.00
N GLU A 82 7.12 -10.66 8.25
CA GLU A 82 7.18 -11.83 9.12
C GLU A 82 6.01 -11.79 10.11
N LEU A 83 5.15 -12.82 10.04
CA LEU A 83 4.02 -12.99 10.93
C LEU A 83 4.42 -13.86 12.12
N SER A 84 4.21 -13.33 13.32
CA SER A 84 4.27 -14.10 14.58
C SER A 84 2.88 -14.44 15.06
N VAL A 85 2.70 -15.63 15.61
CA VAL A 85 1.40 -16.14 16.05
C VAL A 85 1.48 -16.63 17.48
N GLY A 86 0.43 -16.38 18.26
CA GLY A 86 0.18 -17.02 19.54
C GLY A 86 -1.31 -17.33 19.70
N LEU A 87 -1.66 -18.28 20.55
CA LEU A 87 -3.05 -18.56 20.92
C LEU A 87 -3.25 -18.32 22.42
N ARG A 88 -4.47 -17.97 22.81
CA ARG A 88 -4.85 -17.75 24.21
C ARG A 88 -6.19 -18.42 24.49
N ASN A 89 -6.35 -18.91 25.72
CA ASN A 89 -7.62 -19.42 26.24
C ASN A 89 -8.26 -20.53 25.37
N LEU A 90 -7.45 -21.43 24.81
CA LEU A 90 -7.98 -22.54 24.02
C LEU A 90 -8.85 -23.47 24.89
N PRO A 91 -9.92 -24.07 24.31
CA PRO A 91 -10.63 -25.13 24.98
C PRO A 91 -9.70 -26.32 25.23
N ASN A 92 -9.89 -27.05 26.34
CA ASN A 92 -9.28 -28.36 26.45
C ASN A 92 -10.15 -29.37 25.70
N LEU A 93 -9.62 -29.92 24.60
CA LEU A 93 -10.32 -30.92 23.78
C LEU A 93 -9.94 -32.36 24.15
N ASP A 94 -8.82 -32.51 24.85
CA ASP A 94 -8.30 -33.81 25.27
C ASP A 94 -8.80 -34.27 26.64
N VAL A 95 -8.94 -35.60 26.77
CA VAL A 95 -9.42 -36.25 28.00
C VAL A 95 -8.30 -36.47 29.02
N LEU A 96 -7.08 -36.74 28.57
CA LEU A 96 -5.93 -37.11 29.41
C LEU A 96 -4.76 -36.11 29.32
N SER A 97 -4.79 -35.21 28.34
CA SER A 97 -3.80 -34.17 28.02
C SER A 97 -4.48 -32.81 27.91
N LYS A 98 -3.72 -31.79 27.52
CA LYS A 98 -4.25 -30.56 26.95
C LYS A 98 -4.06 -30.59 25.44
N THR A 99 -4.85 -29.79 24.74
CA THR A 99 -4.70 -29.53 23.29
C THR A 99 -3.23 -29.30 22.89
N ASP A 100 -2.88 -29.89 21.74
CA ASP A 100 -1.61 -29.86 21.03
C ASP A 100 -1.71 -28.93 19.80
N PRO A 101 -1.75 -27.59 19.99
CA PRO A 101 -2.13 -26.67 18.94
C PRO A 101 -1.12 -26.53 17.79
N ILE A 102 -1.67 -26.36 16.59
CA ILE A 102 -1.02 -25.82 15.39
C ILE A 102 -1.90 -24.73 14.76
N VAL A 103 -1.29 -23.73 14.13
CA VAL A 103 -2.00 -22.71 13.34
C VAL A 103 -1.60 -22.75 11.88
N CYS A 104 -2.59 -22.74 10.99
CA CYS A 104 -2.42 -22.56 9.55
C CYS A 104 -2.96 -21.18 9.13
N ILE A 105 -2.16 -20.42 8.37
CA ILE A 105 -2.56 -19.15 7.77
C ILE A 105 -2.78 -19.34 6.28
N TYR A 106 -3.95 -18.93 5.81
CA TYR A 106 -4.34 -18.92 4.40
C TYR A 106 -4.56 -17.49 3.92
N GLN A 107 -4.32 -17.24 2.64
CA GLN A 107 -4.74 -16.02 1.95
C GLN A 107 -5.91 -16.36 1.01
N LEU A 108 -6.97 -15.55 1.04
CA LEU A 108 -8.07 -15.67 0.09
C LEU A 108 -7.65 -15.01 -1.24
N LYS A 109 -7.48 -15.81 -2.29
CA LYS A 109 -7.16 -15.36 -3.66
C LYS A 109 -8.21 -15.89 -4.62
N SER A 110 -8.90 -14.99 -5.33
CA SER A 110 -9.91 -15.36 -6.33
C SER A 110 -10.94 -16.37 -5.81
N GLY A 111 -11.38 -16.20 -4.56
CA GLY A 111 -12.34 -17.08 -3.88
C GLY A 111 -11.75 -18.40 -3.35
N GLN A 112 -10.45 -18.65 -3.49
CA GLN A 112 -9.77 -19.85 -3.01
C GLN A 112 -8.82 -19.53 -1.85
N LEU A 113 -8.77 -20.43 -0.86
CA LEU A 113 -7.80 -20.35 0.23
C LEU A 113 -6.48 -20.97 -0.21
N VAL A 114 -5.45 -20.14 -0.33
CA VAL A 114 -4.08 -20.55 -0.62
C VAL A 114 -3.30 -20.52 0.69
N GLU A 115 -2.70 -21.64 1.09
CA GLU A 115 -1.89 -21.70 2.30
C GLU A 115 -0.64 -20.82 2.16
N VAL A 116 -0.43 -19.93 3.13
CA VAL A 116 0.76 -19.07 3.23
C VAL A 116 1.83 -19.80 4.04
N GLY A 117 1.42 -20.44 5.13
CA GLY A 117 2.29 -21.23 6.00
C GLY A 117 1.56 -21.71 7.24
N ARG A 118 2.26 -22.48 8.06
CA ARG A 118 1.78 -22.99 9.34
C ARG A 118 2.90 -22.94 10.39
N THR A 119 2.52 -22.90 11.65
CA THR A 119 3.45 -22.89 12.79
C THR A 119 4.00 -24.29 13.08
N GLU A 120 4.95 -24.38 14.00
CA GLU A 120 5.25 -25.64 14.69
C GLU A 120 4.05 -26.12 15.54
N ILE A 121 4.12 -27.37 16.00
CA ILE A 121 3.17 -27.94 16.96
C ILE A 121 3.73 -27.76 18.37
N ILE A 122 2.92 -27.22 19.28
CA ILE A 122 3.27 -27.12 20.71
C ILE A 122 2.40 -28.12 21.48
N LYS A 123 3.03 -28.98 22.29
CA LYS A 123 2.31 -30.00 23.05
C LYS A 123 1.71 -29.45 24.35
N ASP A 124 0.55 -29.97 24.72
CA ASP A 124 -0.09 -29.79 26.03
C ASP A 124 -0.25 -28.31 26.46
N CYS A 125 -0.62 -27.43 25.53
CA CYS A 125 -0.59 -25.98 25.76
C CYS A 125 -1.85 -25.26 25.28
N LEU A 126 -2.58 -24.64 26.22
CA LEU A 126 -3.77 -23.84 25.90
C LEU A 126 -3.46 -22.37 25.59
N ASN A 127 -2.20 -21.95 25.75
CA ASN A 127 -1.73 -20.58 25.53
C ASN A 127 -0.37 -20.56 24.80
N PRO A 128 -0.22 -21.24 23.66
CA PRO A 128 1.05 -21.32 22.94
C PRO A 128 1.50 -19.95 22.42
N ASP A 129 2.81 -19.74 22.44
CA ASP A 129 3.50 -18.72 21.67
C ASP A 129 4.44 -19.43 20.71
N PHE A 130 4.21 -19.28 19.39
CA PHE A 130 4.95 -19.98 18.37
C PHE A 130 6.23 -19.21 17.99
N THR A 131 7.31 -19.95 17.83
CA THR A 131 8.63 -19.47 17.46
C THR A 131 8.81 -19.39 15.95
N ASP A 132 8.20 -20.29 15.19
CA ASP A 132 8.24 -20.23 13.73
C ASP A 132 7.52 -18.98 13.21
N LYS A 133 8.14 -18.31 12.23
CA LYS A 133 7.61 -17.11 11.58
C LYS A 133 7.09 -17.45 10.20
N ILE A 134 5.91 -16.94 9.86
CA ILE A 134 5.30 -17.16 8.54
C ILE A 134 5.54 -15.91 7.69
N ARG A 135 6.19 -16.08 6.54
CA ARG A 135 6.53 -14.95 5.65
C ARG A 135 5.44 -14.73 4.60
N ILE A 136 5.11 -13.46 4.36
CA ILE A 136 4.16 -13.05 3.32
C ILE A 136 4.63 -11.75 2.65
N ASN A 137 4.48 -11.64 1.34
CA ASN A 137 4.69 -10.37 0.63
C ASN A 137 3.48 -9.47 0.86
N TYR A 138 3.74 -8.21 1.19
CA TYR A 138 2.75 -7.16 1.31
C TYR A 138 2.66 -6.35 0.01
N TYR A 139 1.42 -6.21 -0.46
CA TYR A 139 1.00 -5.47 -1.65
C TYR A 139 -0.06 -4.48 -1.21
N PHE A 140 0.30 -3.20 -1.15
CA PHE A 140 -0.56 -2.13 -0.65
C PHE A 140 -1.90 -2.06 -1.40
N GLU A 141 -1.81 -2.20 -2.72
CA GLU A 141 -2.87 -2.06 -3.71
C GLU A 141 -3.83 -3.27 -3.76
N THR A 142 -3.66 -4.23 -2.86
CA THR A 142 -4.46 -5.46 -2.80
C THR A 142 -5.14 -5.61 -1.44
N ASN A 143 -6.42 -6.00 -1.44
CA ASN A 143 -7.11 -6.47 -0.25
C ASN A 143 -6.62 -7.89 0.12
N GLN A 144 -5.53 -7.96 0.89
CA GLN A 144 -4.94 -9.22 1.33
C GLN A 144 -5.67 -9.79 2.55
N GLN A 145 -6.80 -10.47 2.29
CA GLN A 145 -7.57 -11.15 3.32
C GLN A 145 -6.88 -12.44 3.78
N LEU A 146 -6.56 -12.51 5.06
CA LEU A 146 -6.04 -13.69 5.75
C LEU A 146 -7.17 -14.46 6.43
N VAL A 147 -7.08 -15.79 6.38
CA VAL A 147 -7.92 -16.72 7.14
C VAL A 147 -7.01 -17.56 8.00
N ILE A 148 -7.22 -17.52 9.32
CA ILE A 148 -6.37 -18.18 10.30
C ILE A 148 -7.17 -19.29 10.95
N ARG A 149 -6.64 -20.51 10.90
CA ARG A 149 -7.27 -21.72 11.43
C ARG A 149 -6.37 -22.38 12.46
N ALA A 150 -6.93 -22.68 13.62
CA ALA A 150 -6.26 -23.45 14.65
C ALA A 150 -6.79 -24.89 14.69
N PHE A 151 -5.90 -25.84 14.91
CA PHE A 151 -6.21 -27.27 15.01
C PHE A 151 -5.52 -27.88 16.24
N ASP A 152 -6.13 -28.94 16.76
CA ASP A 152 -5.57 -29.84 17.75
C ASP A 152 -5.05 -31.10 17.05
N ILE A 153 -3.83 -31.55 17.39
CA ILE A 153 -3.17 -32.65 16.69
C ILE A 153 -3.54 -34.00 17.32
N ASP A 154 -4.49 -34.71 16.70
CA ASP A 154 -4.89 -36.06 17.07
C ASP A 154 -4.06 -37.15 16.34
N ASP A 155 -3.78 -36.94 15.04
CA ASP A 155 -3.02 -37.86 14.21
C ASP A 155 -1.62 -37.31 13.95
N TRP A 156 -0.71 -37.60 14.87
CA TRP A 156 0.72 -37.24 14.80
C TRP A 156 1.46 -37.78 13.57
N ASN A 157 0.86 -38.72 12.82
CA ASN A 157 1.47 -39.28 11.61
C ASN A 157 0.96 -38.62 10.32
N SER A 158 0.04 -37.65 10.40
CA SER A 158 -0.55 -37.00 9.23
C SER A 158 -0.33 -35.50 9.17
N ALA A 159 0.18 -35.02 8.04
CA ALA A 159 0.24 -33.60 7.71
C ALA A 159 -1.10 -33.03 7.16
N ASP A 160 -2.10 -33.89 6.94
CA ASP A 160 -3.41 -33.48 6.43
C ASP A 160 -4.29 -32.92 7.54
N MET A 161 -4.53 -31.61 7.51
CA MET A 161 -5.32 -30.91 8.54
C MET A 161 -6.78 -31.35 8.59
N ARG A 162 -7.30 -32.04 7.56
CA ARG A 162 -8.65 -32.62 7.57
C ARG A 162 -8.77 -33.80 8.55
N ARG A 163 -7.63 -34.36 8.98
CA ARG A 163 -7.56 -35.46 9.96
C ARG A 163 -7.34 -34.99 11.39
N GLN A 164 -7.09 -33.70 11.59
CA GLN A 164 -6.84 -33.09 12.88
C GLN A 164 -8.14 -32.45 13.41
N GLU A 165 -8.29 -32.31 14.73
CA GLU A 165 -9.48 -31.67 15.27
C GLU A 165 -9.44 -30.15 15.03
N PHE A 166 -10.39 -29.63 14.27
CA PHE A 166 -10.53 -28.20 14.03
C PHE A 166 -11.00 -27.45 15.29
N ILE A 167 -10.20 -26.52 15.80
CA ILE A 167 -10.54 -25.72 16.99
C ILE A 167 -11.48 -24.57 16.60
N GLY A 168 -11.06 -23.77 15.63
CA GLY A 168 -11.79 -22.60 15.15
C GLY A 168 -11.00 -21.75 14.17
N GLU A 169 -11.66 -20.74 13.60
CA GLU A 169 -11.07 -19.82 12.64
C GLU A 169 -11.44 -18.35 12.90
N THR A 170 -10.63 -17.45 12.35
CA THR A 170 -10.96 -16.03 12.18
C THR A 170 -10.41 -15.53 10.85
N SER A 171 -10.82 -14.32 10.45
CA SER A 171 -10.33 -13.67 9.24
C SER A 171 -10.04 -12.19 9.47
N MET A 172 -8.97 -11.68 8.88
CA MET A 172 -8.59 -10.27 8.97
C MET A 172 -7.81 -9.85 7.72
N GLN A 173 -7.74 -8.55 7.44
CA GLN A 173 -6.85 -8.03 6.40
C GLN A 173 -5.43 -7.89 6.95
N LEU A 174 -4.42 -8.19 6.15
CA LEU A 174 -3.01 -7.98 6.54
C LEU A 174 -2.76 -6.50 6.91
N ALA A 175 -3.31 -5.56 6.15
CA ALA A 175 -3.21 -4.13 6.42
C ALA A 175 -3.76 -3.74 7.80
N SER A 176 -4.82 -4.40 8.30
CA SER A 176 -5.32 -4.15 9.65
C SER A 176 -4.28 -4.45 10.72
N ILE A 177 -3.45 -5.50 10.53
CA ILE A 177 -2.37 -5.83 11.47
C ILE A 177 -1.31 -4.73 11.47
N LEU A 178 -0.92 -4.23 10.29
CA LEU A 178 0.08 -3.15 10.15
C LEU A 178 -0.35 -1.85 10.83
N MET A 179 -1.66 -1.57 10.78
CA MET A 179 -2.26 -0.36 11.36
C MET A 179 -2.59 -0.50 12.84
N ALA A 180 -2.53 -1.71 13.40
CA ALA A 180 -2.82 -1.94 14.80
C ALA A 180 -1.70 -1.42 15.71
N PRO A 181 -2.01 -1.01 16.96
CA PRO A 181 -0.98 -0.66 17.93
C PRO A 181 0.03 -1.80 18.12
N ARG A 182 1.33 -1.47 18.04
CA ARG A 182 2.45 -2.45 18.07
C ARG A 182 2.35 -3.52 16.98
N GLN A 183 1.66 -3.19 15.88
CA GLN A 183 1.47 -4.06 14.73
C GLN A 183 0.91 -5.43 15.11
N SER A 184 0.04 -5.46 16.14
CA SER A 184 -0.46 -6.69 16.72
C SER A 184 -1.97 -6.63 16.96
N ILE A 185 -2.66 -7.69 16.53
CA ILE A 185 -4.10 -7.87 16.67
C ILE A 185 -4.38 -9.14 17.45
N THR A 186 -5.32 -9.05 18.38
CA THR A 186 -5.96 -10.21 19.03
C THR A 186 -7.37 -10.37 18.48
N GLN A 187 -7.72 -11.56 17.99
CA GLN A 187 -9.07 -11.88 17.52
C GLN A 187 -9.55 -13.23 18.05
N THR A 188 -10.85 -13.32 18.32
CA THR A 188 -11.48 -14.55 18.78
C THR A 188 -11.62 -15.56 17.65
N LEU A 189 -11.12 -16.77 17.88
CA LEU A 189 -11.38 -17.93 17.03
C LEU A 189 -12.83 -18.40 17.22
N LYS A 190 -13.51 -18.70 16.12
CA LYS A 190 -14.89 -19.18 16.14
C LYS A 190 -15.03 -20.52 15.43
N ARG A 191 -15.87 -21.41 15.98
CA ARG A 191 -16.35 -22.63 15.33
C ARG A 191 -17.87 -22.70 15.51
N ASN A 192 -18.60 -22.75 14.40
CA ASN A 192 -20.07 -22.73 14.39
C ASN A 192 -20.65 -21.55 15.20
N GLY A 193 -20.05 -20.37 15.05
CA GLY A 193 -20.45 -19.14 15.75
C GLY A 193 -20.03 -19.05 17.23
N LYS A 194 -19.49 -20.12 17.83
CA LYS A 194 -19.05 -20.15 19.23
C LYS A 194 -17.57 -19.78 19.35
N ALA A 195 -17.22 -18.97 20.35
CA ALA A 195 -15.84 -18.62 20.67
C ALA A 195 -15.04 -19.84 21.15
N ARG A 196 -13.78 -19.97 20.71
CA ARG A 196 -12.89 -21.11 20.93
C ARG A 196 -11.46 -20.65 21.27
N GLY A 197 -11.36 -19.65 22.12
CA GLY A 197 -10.10 -18.96 22.41
C GLY A 197 -9.81 -17.83 21.44
N ASP A 198 -8.62 -17.23 21.58
CA ASP A 198 -8.18 -16.10 20.79
C ASP A 198 -6.85 -16.41 20.09
N VAL A 199 -6.66 -15.80 18.92
CA VAL A 199 -5.38 -15.75 18.22
C VAL A 199 -4.79 -14.35 18.34
N VAL A 200 -3.51 -14.29 18.65
CA VAL A 200 -2.69 -13.07 18.62
C VAL A 200 -1.78 -13.17 17.40
N VAL A 201 -1.83 -12.16 16.54
CA VAL A 201 -0.98 -12.08 15.35
C VAL A 201 -0.23 -10.76 15.39
N SER A 202 1.07 -10.78 15.17
CA SER A 202 1.84 -9.57 14.89
C SER A 202 2.56 -9.67 13.55
N ALA A 203 2.81 -8.53 12.92
CA ALA A 203 3.53 -8.45 11.66
C ALA A 203 4.69 -7.46 11.78
N GLU A 204 5.88 -7.87 11.36
CA GLU A 204 7.08 -7.03 11.34
C GLU A 204 7.67 -7.02 9.93
N GLN A 205 8.05 -5.86 9.42
CA GLN A 205 8.70 -5.78 8.12
C GLN A 205 10.09 -6.41 8.20
N LEU A 206 10.35 -7.41 7.36
CA LEU A 206 11.67 -8.00 7.17
C LEU A 206 12.55 -7.00 6.39
N THR A 207 13.04 -5.99 7.10
CA THR A 207 13.82 -4.90 6.53
C THR A 207 15.30 -5.29 6.55
N GLN A 208 15.95 -5.33 5.38
CA GLN A 208 17.41 -5.55 5.31
C GLN A 208 18.20 -4.23 5.49
N SER A 209 17.60 -3.06 5.27
CA SER A 209 18.10 -1.74 5.70
C SER A 209 17.02 -0.66 5.52
N SER A 210 16.79 0.20 6.52
CA SER A 210 15.95 1.41 6.45
C SER A 210 16.76 2.66 6.12
N GLN A 211 17.99 2.49 5.63
CA GLN A 211 18.98 3.55 5.50
C GLN A 211 19.50 3.67 4.07
N ALA A 212 19.76 4.91 3.66
CA ALA A 212 20.38 5.23 2.39
C ALA A 212 21.55 6.18 2.58
N ALA A 213 22.47 6.16 1.63
CA ALA A 213 23.52 7.17 1.51
C ALA A 213 23.03 8.33 0.63
N GLN A 214 22.96 9.54 1.19
CA GLN A 214 22.78 10.79 0.47
C GLN A 214 24.13 11.44 0.22
N PHE A 215 24.54 11.60 -1.03
CA PHE A 215 25.89 12.05 -1.36
C PHE A 215 25.96 12.98 -2.56
N GLN A 216 27.00 13.81 -2.57
CA GLN A 216 27.40 14.62 -3.71
C GLN A 216 28.92 14.59 -3.87
N PHE A 217 29.37 14.24 -5.07
CA PHE A 217 30.79 14.20 -5.42
C PHE A 217 31.17 15.31 -6.39
N ARG A 218 32.43 15.74 -6.29
CA ARG A 218 33.09 16.57 -7.30
C ARG A 218 34.43 15.95 -7.67
N VAL A 219 34.76 15.99 -8.94
CA VAL A 219 36.09 15.62 -9.43
C VAL A 219 36.84 16.84 -9.92
N SER A 220 38.16 16.83 -9.78
CA SER A 220 39.04 17.90 -10.26
C SER A 220 40.39 17.34 -10.70
N LYS A 221 41.15 18.14 -11.47
CA LYS A 221 42.45 17.72 -12.03
C LYS A 221 42.32 16.41 -12.83
N VAL A 222 41.21 16.26 -13.54
CA VAL A 222 40.91 15.06 -14.34
C VAL A 222 41.94 14.95 -15.46
N ALA A 223 42.56 13.78 -15.60
CA ALA A 223 43.49 13.49 -16.66
C ALA A 223 42.76 13.38 -17.99
N ALA A 224 43.25 14.09 -19.01
CA ALA A 224 42.68 14.05 -20.35
C ALA A 224 42.89 12.68 -21.01
N LYS A 225 41.85 12.23 -21.71
CA LYS A 225 41.83 11.05 -22.56
C LYS A 225 41.60 11.42 -24.03
N ASP A 226 40.83 12.48 -24.28
CA ASP A 226 40.69 13.15 -25.57
C ASP A 226 41.75 14.24 -25.79
N LEU A 227 41.67 14.94 -26.94
CA LEU A 227 42.41 16.17 -27.25
C LEU A 227 42.21 17.22 -26.14
N PHE A 228 43.07 17.15 -25.12
CA PHE A 228 43.20 18.04 -23.96
C PHE A 228 42.11 17.99 -22.88
N THR A 229 41.02 17.24 -23.08
CA THR A 229 39.92 17.10 -22.10
C THR A 229 39.45 15.64 -21.96
N SER A 230 38.41 15.44 -21.17
CA SER A 230 37.65 14.20 -21.03
C SER A 230 36.17 14.55 -20.89
N ASP A 231 35.30 13.58 -21.14
CA ASP A 231 33.87 13.58 -20.87
C ASP A 231 33.58 12.72 -19.61
N PRO A 232 34.02 13.14 -18.40
CA PRO A 232 33.98 12.29 -17.23
C PRO A 232 32.57 11.94 -16.75
N PHE A 233 32.42 10.69 -16.32
CA PHE A 233 31.37 10.22 -15.43
C PHE A 233 31.94 9.33 -14.31
N LEU A 234 31.24 9.26 -13.19
CA LEU A 234 31.61 8.47 -12.02
C LEU A 234 30.66 7.27 -11.89
N ALA A 235 31.21 6.09 -11.60
CA ALA A 235 30.45 4.92 -11.21
C ALA A 235 30.89 4.44 -9.82
N ILE A 236 29.96 3.91 -9.04
CA ILE A 236 30.24 3.22 -7.78
C ILE A 236 29.98 1.74 -7.99
N HIS A 237 30.98 0.92 -7.65
CA HIS A 237 30.87 -0.52 -7.66
C HIS A 237 31.00 -1.05 -6.23
N ARG A 238 30.12 -1.99 -5.88
CA ARG A 238 30.10 -2.68 -4.59
C ARG A 238 30.95 -3.95 -4.67
N SER A 239 31.68 -4.29 -3.61
CA SER A 239 32.39 -5.58 -3.56
C SER A 239 31.40 -6.76 -3.49
N THR A 240 31.72 -7.86 -4.18
CA THR A 240 30.94 -9.11 -4.11
C THR A 240 31.13 -9.82 -2.77
N GLU A 241 30.20 -10.70 -2.38
CA GLU A 241 30.30 -11.46 -1.12
C GLU A 241 31.52 -12.37 -1.07
N ALA A 242 31.93 -12.91 -2.22
CA ALA A 242 33.16 -13.68 -2.35
C ALA A 242 34.44 -12.83 -2.13
N GLY A 243 34.32 -11.49 -2.02
CA GLY A 243 35.42 -10.56 -1.77
C GLY A 243 36.40 -10.38 -2.95
N THR A 244 36.19 -11.09 -4.06
CA THR A 244 37.11 -11.16 -5.20
C THR A 244 36.72 -10.28 -6.38
N GLY A 245 35.51 -9.71 -6.38
CA GLY A 245 34.97 -8.94 -7.50
C GLY A 245 34.22 -7.68 -7.08
N PHE A 246 33.86 -6.87 -8.07
CA PHE A 246 33.04 -5.67 -7.89
C PHE A 246 31.90 -5.66 -8.91
N THR A 247 30.70 -5.23 -8.49
CA THR A 247 29.53 -5.07 -9.36
C THR A 247 29.08 -3.61 -9.37
N PRO A 248 28.72 -3.03 -10.53
CA PRO A 248 28.23 -1.65 -10.59
C PRO A 248 26.89 -1.52 -9.88
N VAL A 249 26.75 -0.48 -9.06
CA VAL A 249 25.52 -0.22 -8.27
C VAL A 249 25.00 1.20 -8.47
N TRP A 250 25.81 2.12 -9.02
CA TRP A 250 25.37 3.48 -9.33
C TRP A 250 26.27 4.12 -10.41
N LYS A 251 25.70 5.04 -11.21
CA LYS A 251 26.39 5.82 -12.26
C LYS A 251 25.89 7.27 -12.28
N SER A 252 26.80 8.23 -12.45
CA SER A 252 26.49 9.66 -12.57
C SER A 252 26.08 10.09 -13.99
N GLU A 253 25.66 11.34 -14.13
CA GLU A 253 25.62 12.01 -15.44
C GLU A 253 27.03 12.23 -16.02
N VAL A 254 27.09 12.44 -17.35
CA VAL A 254 28.32 12.73 -18.11
C VAL A 254 28.51 14.25 -18.24
N HIS A 255 29.71 14.75 -17.98
CA HIS A 255 30.06 16.16 -18.20
C HIS A 255 31.01 16.29 -19.38
N LYS A 256 30.60 16.95 -20.47
CA LYS A 256 31.44 17.07 -21.67
C LYS A 256 32.63 18.02 -21.46
N ARG A 257 33.81 17.61 -21.92
CA ARG A 257 35.06 18.38 -21.97
C ARG A 257 35.47 19.01 -20.64
N ALA A 258 35.34 18.26 -19.54
CA ALA A 258 35.56 18.75 -18.18
C ALA A 258 36.91 18.31 -17.59
N LYS A 259 37.66 19.27 -17.02
CA LYS A 259 38.82 19.00 -16.12
C LYS A 259 38.46 19.04 -14.64
N LYS A 260 37.24 19.50 -14.35
CA LYS A 260 36.59 19.60 -13.05
C LYS A 260 35.08 19.61 -13.29
N CYS A 261 34.33 18.78 -12.60
CA CYS A 261 32.87 18.80 -12.61
C CYS A 261 32.34 18.40 -11.23
N SER A 262 31.14 18.88 -10.89
CA SER A 262 30.40 18.41 -9.73
C SER A 262 29.21 17.61 -10.25
N PHE A 263 29.00 16.44 -9.68
CA PHE A 263 27.86 15.60 -10.03
C PHE A 263 26.63 16.05 -9.24
N ARG A 264 25.44 15.71 -9.73
CA ARG A 264 24.19 15.95 -9.00
C ARG A 264 24.17 15.16 -7.69
N GLU A 265 23.54 15.72 -6.66
CA GLU A 265 23.28 15.00 -5.41
C GLU A 265 22.36 13.80 -5.68
N ARG A 266 22.62 12.68 -5.00
CA ARG A 266 21.86 11.44 -5.12
C ARG A 266 21.68 10.75 -3.77
N THR A 267 20.61 9.96 -3.68
CA THR A 267 20.32 9.06 -2.56
C THR A 267 20.28 7.63 -3.09
N VAL A 268 20.99 6.70 -2.45
CA VAL A 268 21.06 5.27 -2.83
C VAL A 268 20.97 4.41 -1.58
N ASP A 269 20.08 3.42 -1.54
CA ASP A 269 19.94 2.46 -0.43
C ASP A 269 21.26 1.83 -0.02
N LEU A 270 21.52 1.70 1.29
CA LEU A 270 22.72 1.04 1.78
C LEU A 270 22.77 -0.44 1.40
N LEU A 271 21.63 -1.10 1.26
CA LEU A 271 21.58 -2.46 0.72
C LEU A 271 22.14 -2.51 -0.70
N THR A 272 21.68 -1.63 -1.59
CA THR A 272 22.18 -1.51 -2.96
C THR A 272 23.65 -1.08 -2.98
N LEU A 273 24.02 -0.10 -2.16
CA LEU A 273 25.36 0.49 -2.19
C LEU A 273 26.42 -0.44 -1.61
N CYS A 274 26.17 -1.02 -0.43
CA CYS A 274 27.17 -1.78 0.35
C CYS A 274 26.60 -3.03 1.03
N ASN A 275 25.39 -3.48 0.67
CA ASN A 275 24.70 -4.61 1.30
C ASN A 275 24.44 -4.42 2.80
N GLY A 276 24.22 -3.16 3.22
CA GLY A 276 24.04 -2.78 4.63
C GLY A 276 25.33 -2.71 5.46
N ASP A 277 26.46 -3.18 4.92
CA ASP A 277 27.76 -3.18 5.61
C ASP A 277 28.55 -1.91 5.26
N THR A 278 28.54 -0.92 6.15
CA THR A 278 29.15 0.41 5.89
C THR A 278 30.68 0.38 5.87
N ALA A 279 31.28 -0.66 6.44
CA ALA A 279 32.72 -0.89 6.40
C ALA A 279 33.16 -1.56 5.09
N ARG A 280 32.22 -2.13 4.32
CA ARG A 280 32.49 -2.81 3.06
C ARG A 280 33.14 -1.88 2.03
N PRO A 281 34.23 -2.30 1.36
CA PRO A 281 34.88 -1.49 0.34
C PRO A 281 33.98 -1.24 -0.89
N LEU A 282 33.84 0.03 -1.26
CA LEU A 282 33.30 0.47 -2.53
C LEU A 282 34.44 0.89 -3.46
N LYS A 283 34.33 0.55 -4.74
CA LYS A 283 35.23 1.04 -5.78
C LYS A 283 34.54 2.16 -6.56
N LEU A 284 35.12 3.35 -6.50
CA LEU A 284 34.68 4.49 -7.30
C LEU A 284 35.54 4.54 -8.58
N VAL A 285 34.88 4.51 -9.73
CA VAL A 285 35.51 4.45 -11.04
C VAL A 285 35.18 5.71 -11.82
N LEU A 286 36.21 6.48 -12.17
CA LEU A 286 36.12 7.64 -13.04
C LEU A 286 36.49 7.21 -14.46
N SER A 287 35.57 7.40 -15.39
CA SER A 287 35.73 7.00 -16.80
C SER A 287 35.39 8.13 -17.75
N ASP A 288 35.97 8.05 -18.94
CA ASP A 288 35.71 8.92 -20.07
C ASP A 288 34.58 8.32 -20.92
N TRP A 289 33.52 9.10 -21.13
CA TRP A 289 32.39 8.61 -21.91
C TRP A 289 32.70 8.59 -23.41
N ASN A 290 32.33 7.50 -24.07
CA ASN A 290 32.45 7.29 -25.51
C ASN A 290 31.10 6.87 -26.09
N SER A 291 30.76 7.40 -27.28
CA SER A 291 29.50 7.08 -27.97
C SER A 291 29.38 5.64 -28.43
N SER A 292 30.51 4.92 -28.57
CA SER A 292 30.55 3.48 -28.88
C SER A 292 30.07 2.59 -27.73
N GLY A 293 29.96 3.13 -26.51
CA GLY A 293 29.73 2.35 -25.28
C GLY A 293 31.00 1.79 -24.64
N ASP A 294 32.14 1.83 -25.34
CA ASP A 294 33.45 1.38 -24.82
C ASP A 294 34.16 2.56 -24.13
N HIS A 295 33.92 2.70 -22.83
CA HIS A 295 34.36 3.85 -22.03
C HIS A 295 35.80 3.68 -21.51
N ASP A 296 36.64 4.71 -21.67
CA ASP A 296 38.03 4.65 -21.23
C ASP A 296 38.19 4.91 -19.73
N LEU A 297 38.86 4.00 -19.01
CA LEU A 297 39.19 4.22 -17.60
C LEU A 297 40.12 5.44 -17.43
N ILE A 298 39.68 6.45 -16.69
CA ILE A 298 40.54 7.57 -16.25
C ILE A 298 41.30 7.14 -14.98
N GLY A 299 40.60 6.61 -14.00
CA GLY A 299 41.19 6.00 -12.80
C GLY A 299 40.15 5.50 -11.80
N GLU A 300 40.59 4.74 -10.81
CA GLU A 300 39.76 4.21 -9.73
C GLU A 300 40.36 4.56 -8.34
N VAL A 301 39.49 4.51 -7.33
CA VAL A 301 39.85 4.57 -5.92
C VAL A 301 38.86 3.72 -5.10
N THR A 302 39.31 3.22 -3.96
CA THR A 302 38.48 2.43 -3.04
C THR A 302 38.24 3.21 -1.75
N ALA A 303 37.00 3.19 -1.26
CA ALA A 303 36.62 3.73 0.05
C ALA A 303 35.40 2.99 0.61
N SER A 304 35.25 2.89 1.93
CA SER A 304 34.01 2.42 2.55
C SER A 304 33.01 3.57 2.74
N VAL A 305 31.76 3.26 3.07
CA VAL A 305 30.75 4.28 3.43
C VAL A 305 31.22 5.12 4.60
N ASP A 306 31.74 4.48 5.65
CA ASP A 306 32.26 5.17 6.84
C ASP A 306 33.37 6.17 6.47
N GLN A 307 34.29 5.77 5.59
CA GLN A 307 35.35 6.64 5.10
C GLN A 307 34.82 7.82 4.28
N LEU A 308 33.79 7.60 3.46
CA LEU A 308 33.19 8.67 2.66
C LEU A 308 32.47 9.70 3.56
N VAL A 309 31.81 9.25 4.64
CA VAL A 309 31.24 10.14 5.68
C VAL A 309 32.35 10.99 6.33
N ASP A 310 33.45 10.37 6.72
CA ASP A 310 34.57 11.09 7.34
C ASP A 310 35.23 12.10 6.38
N LEU A 311 35.36 11.73 5.10
CA LEU A 311 35.89 12.61 4.06
C LEU A 311 34.98 13.82 3.82
N ALA A 312 33.66 13.64 3.86
CA ALA A 312 32.69 14.73 3.74
C ALA A 312 32.82 15.75 4.88
N ARG A 313 33.04 15.26 6.11
CA ARG A 313 33.23 16.11 7.30
C ARG A 313 34.60 16.79 7.32
N GLY A 314 35.65 16.06 6.92
CA GLY A 314 37.04 16.51 7.02
C GLY A 314 37.55 17.31 5.82
N GLY A 315 36.83 17.32 4.69
CA GLY A 315 37.22 18.03 3.47
C GLY A 315 38.46 17.47 2.76
N GLN A 316 38.88 16.26 3.13
CA GLN A 316 40.01 15.57 2.52
C GLN A 316 39.62 15.00 1.14
N THR A 317 40.61 14.83 0.26
CA THR A 317 40.39 14.33 -1.10
C THR A 317 41.03 12.97 -1.31
N LEU A 318 40.34 12.08 -2.04
CA LEU A 318 40.93 10.85 -2.54
C LEU A 318 41.53 11.05 -3.94
N THR A 319 42.61 10.34 -4.24
CA THR A 319 43.29 10.44 -5.53
C THR A 319 42.93 9.23 -6.39
N PHE A 320 42.40 9.47 -7.59
CA PHE A 320 42.20 8.43 -8.59
C PHE A 320 43.54 7.96 -9.16
N THR A 321 43.69 6.66 -9.30
CA THR A 321 44.88 6.01 -9.87
C THR A 321 44.48 5.00 -10.94
N ASP A 322 45.40 4.68 -11.84
CA ASP A 322 45.13 3.75 -12.95
C ASP A 322 45.85 2.42 -12.70
N PRO A 323 45.18 1.40 -12.13
CA PRO A 323 45.81 0.12 -11.83
C PRO A 323 46.18 -0.67 -13.08
N THR A 324 45.60 -0.34 -14.24
CA THR A 324 45.88 -1.00 -15.52
C THR A 324 47.15 -0.48 -16.18
N ALA A 325 47.76 0.57 -15.64
CA ALA A 325 48.96 1.17 -16.20
C ALA A 325 50.16 0.21 -16.16
N LYS A 326 50.91 0.14 -17.27
CA LYS A 326 52.03 -0.81 -17.49
C LYS A 326 53.19 -0.75 -16.47
N THR A 327 53.30 0.30 -15.66
CA THR A 327 54.41 0.43 -14.68
C THR A 327 53.91 0.96 -13.34
N ALA A 328 54.51 0.50 -12.24
CA ALA A 328 54.14 0.92 -10.88
C ALA A 328 54.19 2.45 -10.69
N LYS A 329 55.16 3.13 -11.33
CA LYS A 329 55.24 4.60 -11.32
C LYS A 329 54.04 5.26 -12.01
N LYS A 330 53.56 4.69 -13.12
CA LYS A 330 52.36 5.18 -13.82
C LYS A 330 51.07 4.83 -13.08
N MET A 331 51.01 3.68 -12.41
CA MET A 331 49.86 3.31 -11.58
C MET A 331 49.64 4.32 -10.45
N ARG A 332 50.71 4.71 -9.75
CA ARG A 332 50.65 5.71 -8.66
C ARG A 332 50.49 7.15 -9.13
N LYS A 333 50.45 7.41 -10.45
CA LYS A 333 50.31 8.77 -10.97
C LYS A 333 48.86 9.24 -10.74
N PRO A 334 48.65 10.42 -10.11
CA PRO A 334 47.31 10.98 -9.95
C PRO A 334 46.61 11.17 -11.30
N ARG A 335 45.36 10.70 -11.40
CA ARG A 335 44.50 10.84 -12.59
C ARG A 335 43.29 11.74 -12.36
N GLY A 336 43.07 12.16 -11.12
CA GLY A 336 42.00 13.04 -10.69
C GLY A 336 41.95 13.06 -9.16
N LEU A 337 41.27 14.06 -8.62
CA LEU A 337 40.97 14.17 -7.19
C LEU A 337 39.45 14.08 -7.00
N LEU A 338 39.02 13.15 -6.15
CA LEU A 338 37.66 13.05 -5.65
C LEU A 338 37.49 13.95 -4.43
N HIS A 339 36.51 14.83 -4.50
CA HIS A 339 36.01 15.64 -3.39
C HIS A 339 34.65 15.09 -3.00
N VAL A 340 34.49 14.76 -1.72
CA VAL A 340 33.21 14.39 -1.15
C VAL A 340 32.58 15.67 -0.62
N LEU A 341 31.67 16.27 -1.40
CA LEU A 341 31.01 17.52 -1.00
C LEU A 341 29.98 17.27 0.10
N ARG A 342 29.34 16.10 0.04
CA ARG A 342 28.35 15.62 1.01
C ARG A 342 28.36 14.09 1.01
N PHE A 343 28.22 13.49 2.18
CA PHE A 343 27.94 12.06 2.33
C PHE A 343 27.32 11.83 3.71
N ASP A 344 26.01 11.65 3.75
CA ASP A 344 25.23 11.39 4.95
C ASP A 344 24.58 10.01 4.83
N VAL A 345 24.62 9.23 5.92
CA VAL A 345 23.73 8.08 6.07
C VAL A 345 22.44 8.59 6.70
N VAL A 346 21.34 8.46 5.97
CA VAL A 346 20.03 8.97 6.36
C VAL A 346 19.05 7.81 6.46
N ASP A 347 18.15 7.87 7.44
CA ASP A 347 17.01 6.97 7.47
C ASP A 347 16.06 7.35 6.32
N THR A 348 15.78 6.40 5.44
CA THR A 348 14.78 6.56 4.39
C THR A 348 13.47 5.96 4.88
N PRO A 349 12.42 6.78 5.04
CA PRO A 349 11.12 6.25 5.38
C PRO A 349 10.63 5.33 4.26
N SER A 350 10.32 4.09 4.58
CA SER A 350 9.51 3.21 3.74
C SER A 350 8.03 3.46 4.02
N PHE A 351 7.17 3.16 3.06
CA PHE A 351 5.73 3.28 3.27
C PHE A 351 5.26 2.44 4.48
N VAL A 352 5.71 1.18 4.59
CA VAL A 352 5.38 0.33 5.75
C VAL A 352 5.93 0.92 7.05
N GLY A 353 7.19 1.38 7.08
CA GLY A 353 7.77 2.02 8.27
C GLY A 353 7.04 3.31 8.66
N MET A 354 6.40 3.99 7.71
CA MET A 354 5.52 5.13 7.97
C MET A 354 4.20 4.69 8.62
N LEU A 355 3.57 3.61 8.14
CA LEU A 355 2.39 3.00 8.79
C LEU A 355 2.72 2.52 10.20
N GLU A 356 3.86 1.86 10.39
CA GLU A 356 4.32 1.36 11.69
C GLU A 356 4.48 2.47 12.74
N ARG A 357 4.81 3.68 12.26
CA ARG A 357 4.92 4.89 13.07
C ARG A 357 3.59 5.59 13.30
N GLY A 358 2.47 5.10 12.76
CA GLY A 358 1.13 5.62 13.02
C GLY A 358 0.55 6.52 11.93
N LEU A 359 1.09 6.49 10.71
CA LEU A 359 0.47 7.16 9.56
C LEU A 359 -0.93 6.61 9.30
N GLN A 360 -1.90 7.50 9.10
CA GLN A 360 -3.25 7.18 8.65
C GLN A 360 -3.51 7.77 7.26
N LEU A 361 -4.23 7.02 6.43
CA LEU A 361 -4.70 7.47 5.12
C LEU A 361 -6.20 7.81 5.19
N HIS A 362 -6.57 9.04 4.83
CA HIS A 362 -7.94 9.51 4.83
C HIS A 362 -8.48 9.62 3.41
N LEU A 363 -9.40 8.73 3.07
CA LEU A 363 -10.03 8.73 1.74
C LEU A 363 -11.17 9.76 1.67
N THR A 364 -11.08 10.66 0.69
CA THR A 364 -12.22 11.43 0.18
C THR A 364 -12.61 10.88 -1.19
N VAL A 365 -13.87 10.48 -1.36
CA VAL A 365 -14.44 10.09 -2.65
C VAL A 365 -15.28 11.24 -3.19
N ALA A 366 -14.89 11.77 -4.34
CA ALA A 366 -15.58 12.83 -5.05
C ALA A 366 -16.15 12.30 -6.37
N ILE A 367 -17.47 12.34 -6.48
CA ILE A 367 -18.23 11.75 -7.59
C ILE A 367 -18.71 12.85 -8.53
N ASP A 368 -18.48 12.68 -9.82
CA ASP A 368 -19.02 13.54 -10.87
C ASP A 368 -20.53 13.35 -10.98
N PHE A 369 -21.30 14.44 -10.93
CA PHE A 369 -22.74 14.48 -11.18
C PHE A 369 -23.07 15.41 -12.36
N THR A 370 -22.17 15.53 -13.33
CA THR A 370 -22.39 16.33 -14.54
C THR A 370 -23.33 15.63 -15.52
N ALA A 371 -23.96 16.43 -16.38
CA ALA A 371 -24.97 15.97 -17.33
C ALA A 371 -24.41 15.10 -18.46
N SER A 372 -23.09 15.06 -18.68
CA SER A 372 -22.43 14.14 -19.63
C SER A 372 -22.72 12.68 -19.31
N ASN A 373 -22.92 12.35 -18.02
CA ASN A 373 -23.23 11.00 -17.54
C ASN A 373 -24.60 10.47 -18.03
N GLY A 374 -25.43 11.33 -18.63
CA GLY A 374 -26.78 11.00 -19.08
C GLY A 374 -27.80 10.91 -17.93
N ASN A 375 -29.08 10.83 -18.29
CA ASN A 375 -30.16 10.75 -17.31
C ASN A 375 -30.09 9.42 -16.52
N PRO A 376 -29.98 9.42 -15.17
CA PRO A 376 -29.86 8.19 -14.38
C PRO A 376 -31.02 7.19 -14.53
N ALA A 377 -32.16 7.61 -15.09
CA ALA A 377 -33.28 6.73 -15.41
C ALA A 377 -33.09 5.96 -16.74
N ASP A 378 -32.19 6.38 -17.62
CA ASP A 378 -31.85 5.70 -18.87
C ASP A 378 -30.80 4.60 -18.59
N ALA A 379 -31.04 3.39 -19.08
CA ALA A 379 -30.12 2.25 -18.94
C ALA A 379 -28.73 2.47 -19.57
N ARG A 380 -28.58 3.50 -20.42
CA ARG A 380 -27.30 3.89 -21.02
C ARG A 380 -26.51 4.90 -20.18
N SER A 381 -27.12 5.47 -19.14
CA SER A 381 -26.42 6.40 -18.25
C SER A 381 -25.33 5.68 -17.45
N LEU A 382 -24.21 6.37 -17.24
CA LEU A 382 -23.13 5.88 -16.36
C LEU A 382 -23.56 5.85 -14.88
N HIS A 383 -24.58 6.62 -14.52
CA HIS A 383 -25.22 6.62 -13.21
C HIS A 383 -26.41 5.67 -13.10
N TYR A 384 -26.71 4.87 -14.13
CA TYR A 384 -27.85 3.95 -14.06
C TYR A 384 -27.68 2.94 -12.92
N MET A 385 -28.73 2.77 -12.10
CA MET A 385 -28.77 1.84 -10.96
C MET A 385 -29.99 0.90 -11.01
N GLY A 386 -30.62 0.75 -12.17
CA GLY A 386 -31.85 -0.05 -12.29
C GLY A 386 -31.63 -1.56 -12.27
N ASP A 387 -30.39 -2.05 -12.38
CA ASP A 387 -30.04 -3.46 -12.24
C ASP A 387 -29.40 -3.74 -10.87
N PRO A 388 -30.09 -4.41 -9.93
CA PRO A 388 -29.56 -4.69 -8.60
C PRO A 388 -28.39 -5.69 -8.59
N ASN A 389 -28.22 -6.47 -9.67
CA ASN A 389 -27.14 -7.46 -9.77
C ASN A 389 -25.90 -6.92 -10.48
N ARG A 390 -26.00 -5.74 -11.10
CA ARG A 390 -24.92 -5.15 -11.88
C ARG A 390 -24.65 -3.71 -11.44
N PRO A 391 -23.73 -3.50 -10.49
CA PRO A 391 -23.32 -2.15 -10.11
C PRO A 391 -22.74 -1.39 -11.31
N ASN A 392 -22.95 -0.08 -11.39
CA ASN A 392 -22.33 0.76 -12.42
C ASN A 392 -20.83 0.96 -12.18
N GLU A 393 -20.15 1.61 -13.12
CA GLU A 393 -18.69 1.81 -13.09
C GLU A 393 -18.26 2.64 -11.86
N TYR A 394 -19.05 3.63 -11.45
CA TYR A 394 -18.81 4.39 -10.21
C TYR A 394 -18.86 3.49 -8.97
N GLN A 395 -19.92 2.69 -8.81
CA GLN A 395 -20.08 1.77 -7.67
C GLN A 395 -18.91 0.77 -7.59
N GLN A 396 -18.53 0.19 -8.74
CA GLN A 396 -17.41 -0.75 -8.80
C GLN A 396 -16.08 -0.09 -8.39
N ALA A 397 -15.77 1.10 -8.91
CA ALA A 397 -14.57 1.84 -8.53
C ALA A 397 -14.54 2.18 -7.02
N ILE A 398 -15.67 2.64 -6.47
CA ILE A 398 -15.82 2.94 -5.03
C ILE A 398 -15.50 1.71 -4.18
N ARG A 399 -16.07 0.55 -4.52
CA ARG A 399 -15.81 -0.70 -3.80
C ARG A 399 -14.36 -1.12 -3.92
N SER A 400 -13.83 -1.22 -5.15
CA SER A 400 -12.48 -1.70 -5.40
C SER A 400 -11.41 -0.87 -4.66
N VAL A 401 -11.49 0.45 -4.72
CA VAL A 401 -10.52 1.33 -4.04
C VAL A 401 -10.80 1.40 -2.54
N GLY A 402 -12.06 1.55 -2.15
CA GLY A 402 -12.44 1.73 -0.75
C GLY A 402 -12.20 0.50 0.12
N GLU A 403 -12.35 -0.72 -0.42
CA GLU A 403 -12.03 -1.95 0.31
C GLU A 403 -10.54 -2.10 0.63
N VAL A 404 -9.66 -1.61 -0.26
CA VAL A 404 -8.22 -1.58 -0.02
C VAL A 404 -7.85 -0.50 0.98
N LEU A 405 -8.44 0.69 0.88
CA LEU A 405 -8.06 1.83 1.72
C LEU A 405 -8.70 1.85 3.12
N ALA A 406 -9.82 1.15 3.32
CA ALA A 406 -10.54 1.09 4.61
C ALA A 406 -9.67 0.81 5.85
N PRO A 407 -8.74 -0.17 5.87
CA PRO A 407 -7.94 -0.47 7.06
C PRO A 407 -6.94 0.63 7.44
N TYR A 408 -6.60 1.56 6.53
CA TYR A 408 -5.59 2.59 6.77
C TYR A 408 -6.14 3.85 7.46
N ASP A 409 -7.46 3.93 7.70
CA ASP A 409 -8.09 4.89 8.61
C ASP A 409 -8.56 4.14 9.87
N LEU A 410 -8.09 4.53 11.06
CA LEU A 410 -8.42 3.83 12.30
C LEU A 410 -9.92 3.85 12.65
N ARG A 411 -10.69 4.79 12.08
CA ARG A 411 -12.15 4.86 12.23
C ARG A 411 -12.89 4.25 11.04
N GLY A 412 -12.19 3.90 9.95
CA GLY A 412 -12.79 3.43 8.70
C GLY A 412 -13.74 4.45 8.07
N MET A 413 -13.51 5.75 8.32
CA MET A 413 -14.39 6.85 7.91
C MET A 413 -13.90 7.48 6.62
N PHE A 414 -14.78 7.60 5.62
CA PHE A 414 -14.50 8.24 4.33
C PHE A 414 -15.31 9.51 4.17
N THR A 415 -14.72 10.56 3.60
CA THR A 415 -15.46 11.78 3.23
C THR A 415 -16.08 11.60 1.85
N THR A 416 -17.35 12.01 1.68
CA THR A 416 -18.08 11.86 0.43
C THR A 416 -18.47 13.20 -0.16
N LEU A 417 -18.08 13.43 -1.41
CA LEU A 417 -18.34 14.66 -2.14
C LEU A 417 -18.98 14.38 -3.50
N GLY A 418 -19.73 15.37 -3.99
CA GLY A 418 -20.16 15.46 -5.37
C GLY A 418 -19.74 16.79 -5.98
N PHE A 419 -19.68 16.82 -7.31
CA PHE A 419 -19.45 18.05 -8.07
C PHE A 419 -20.24 18.05 -9.38
N GLY A 420 -20.56 19.24 -9.90
CA GLY A 420 -21.23 19.39 -11.20
C GLY A 420 -22.74 19.19 -11.17
N ALA A 421 -23.39 19.29 -10.01
CA ALA A 421 -24.85 19.14 -9.88
C ALA A 421 -25.55 20.43 -9.47
N ALA A 422 -26.78 20.61 -9.96
CA ALA A 422 -27.70 21.62 -9.46
C ALA A 422 -28.42 21.11 -8.20
N LEU A 423 -28.17 21.76 -7.07
CA LEU A 423 -28.68 21.33 -5.76
C LEU A 423 -30.06 21.93 -5.44
N PRO A 424 -30.99 21.15 -4.85
CA PRO A 424 -32.24 21.69 -4.35
C PRO A 424 -32.04 22.62 -3.14
N PRO A 425 -33.00 23.51 -2.82
CA PRO A 425 -34.21 23.80 -3.60
C PRO A 425 -33.97 24.84 -4.71
N ARG A 426 -32.82 25.53 -4.70
CA ARG A 426 -32.55 26.67 -5.59
C ARG A 426 -32.14 26.27 -7.01
N GLY A 427 -31.68 25.04 -7.21
CA GLY A 427 -31.20 24.56 -8.51
C GLY A 427 -29.89 25.21 -8.96
N GLN A 428 -29.11 25.78 -8.02
CA GLN A 428 -27.81 26.36 -8.32
C GLN A 428 -26.77 25.26 -8.47
N THR A 429 -25.96 25.32 -9.53
CA THR A 429 -24.85 24.38 -9.72
C THR A 429 -23.82 24.54 -8.62
N SER A 430 -23.44 23.43 -7.99
CA SER A 430 -22.32 23.31 -7.08
C SER A 430 -21.25 22.39 -7.67
N HIS A 431 -19.98 22.76 -7.47
CA HIS A 431 -18.81 21.97 -7.85
C HIS A 431 -18.07 21.38 -6.66
N CYS A 432 -18.67 21.44 -5.47
CA CYS A 432 -18.21 20.74 -4.27
C CYS A 432 -19.34 20.74 -3.24
N PHE A 433 -19.91 19.58 -2.92
CA PHE A 433 -20.95 19.41 -1.90
C PHE A 433 -20.85 18.04 -1.26
N PHE A 434 -21.22 17.93 0.02
CA PHE A 434 -21.23 16.64 0.72
C PHE A 434 -22.40 15.76 0.26
N LEU A 435 -22.16 14.45 0.13
CA LEU A 435 -23.21 13.46 -0.18
C LEU A 435 -23.92 12.95 1.08
N ALA A 436 -23.24 13.05 2.23
CA ALA A 436 -23.79 12.72 3.54
C ALA A 436 -23.97 13.98 4.40
N PRO A 437 -24.84 13.95 5.44
CA PRO A 437 -24.99 15.07 6.37
C PRO A 437 -23.71 15.44 7.11
N GLY A 438 -23.71 16.61 7.73
CA GLY A 438 -22.59 17.06 8.58
C GLY A 438 -21.35 17.39 7.76
N ASP A 439 -20.26 16.68 8.04
CA ASP A 439 -18.98 16.82 7.34
C ASP A 439 -18.82 15.87 6.15
N GLY A 440 -19.90 15.20 5.74
CA GLY A 440 -19.91 14.27 4.62
C GLY A 440 -19.27 12.91 4.91
N SER A 441 -18.98 12.60 6.17
CA SER A 441 -18.31 11.34 6.53
C SER A 441 -19.26 10.14 6.59
N VAL A 442 -18.79 8.99 6.11
CA VAL A 442 -19.50 7.70 6.13
C VAL A 442 -18.54 6.56 6.47
N VAL A 443 -19.06 5.40 6.90
CA VAL A 443 -18.22 4.22 7.21
C VAL A 443 -18.05 3.35 5.98
N GLY A 444 -16.79 3.18 5.55
CA GLY A 444 -16.39 2.25 4.50
C GLY A 444 -17.01 2.50 3.12
N PRO A 445 -16.69 1.63 2.12
CA PRO A 445 -17.15 1.81 0.74
C PRO A 445 -18.67 1.71 0.60
N TYR A 446 -19.33 0.84 1.37
CA TYR A 446 -20.79 0.70 1.34
C TYR A 446 -21.53 1.94 1.85
N GLY A 447 -20.94 2.67 2.81
CA GLY A 447 -21.45 3.96 3.24
C GLY A 447 -21.39 5.03 2.14
N VAL A 448 -20.30 5.01 1.35
CA VAL A 448 -20.14 5.90 0.19
C VAL A 448 -21.22 5.61 -0.87
N GLU A 449 -21.45 4.34 -1.18
CA GLU A 449 -22.49 3.95 -2.14
C GLU A 449 -23.89 4.37 -1.71
N ALA A 450 -24.23 4.21 -0.42
CA ALA A 450 -25.52 4.62 0.11
C ALA A 450 -25.73 6.15 0.00
N ALA A 451 -24.69 6.94 0.31
CA ALA A 451 -24.72 8.39 0.18
C ALA A 451 -24.83 8.84 -1.29
N TYR A 452 -24.07 8.17 -2.18
CA TYR A 452 -24.14 8.37 -3.63
C TYR A 452 -25.54 8.11 -4.19
N GLN A 453 -26.12 6.95 -3.91
CA GLN A 453 -27.47 6.58 -4.37
C GLN A 453 -28.54 7.55 -3.86
N THR A 454 -28.45 7.92 -2.58
CA THR A 454 -29.38 8.89 -1.97
C THR A 454 -29.29 10.24 -2.68
N THR A 455 -28.07 10.74 -2.87
CA THR A 455 -27.85 12.07 -3.46
C THR A 455 -28.26 12.13 -4.92
N LEU A 456 -27.97 11.08 -5.70
CA LEU A 456 -28.34 10.98 -7.12
C LEU A 456 -29.85 11.13 -7.34
N SER A 457 -30.68 10.70 -6.39
CA SER A 457 -32.14 10.84 -6.46
C SER A 457 -32.66 12.26 -6.16
N GLN A 458 -31.82 13.13 -5.59
CA GLN A 458 -32.21 14.44 -5.07
C GLN A 458 -31.69 15.61 -5.91
N VAL A 459 -30.57 15.41 -6.60
CA VAL A 459 -29.90 16.46 -7.39
C VAL A 459 -30.29 16.38 -8.86
N ARG A 460 -30.10 17.48 -9.58
CA ARG A 460 -30.17 17.48 -11.05
C ARG A 460 -28.77 17.55 -11.62
N LEU A 461 -28.40 16.62 -12.49
CA LEU A 461 -27.11 16.65 -13.16
C LEU A 461 -26.92 17.96 -13.93
N SER A 462 -25.72 18.55 -13.86
CA SER A 462 -25.45 19.90 -14.38
C SER A 462 -24.04 19.97 -14.98
N GLY A 463 -23.38 21.13 -14.96
CA GLY A 463 -22.00 21.28 -15.41
C GLY A 463 -21.51 22.71 -15.24
N PRO A 464 -20.24 22.99 -15.59
CA PRO A 464 -19.25 22.09 -16.21
C PRO A 464 -18.50 21.15 -15.23
N THR A 465 -17.62 20.29 -15.75
CA THR A 465 -16.68 19.45 -14.99
C THR A 465 -15.48 20.29 -14.55
N LEU A 466 -15.35 20.55 -13.23
CA LEU A 466 -14.33 21.45 -12.65
C LEU A 466 -13.64 20.80 -11.45
N PHE A 467 -12.31 20.74 -11.46
CA PHE A 467 -11.53 20.13 -10.36
C PHE A 467 -10.76 21.14 -9.52
N ALA A 468 -10.42 22.32 -10.05
CA ALA A 468 -9.47 23.23 -9.40
C ALA A 468 -9.89 23.61 -7.98
N GLY A 469 -11.17 23.95 -7.78
CA GLY A 469 -11.70 24.31 -6.47
C GLY A 469 -11.69 23.14 -5.47
N LEU A 470 -11.99 21.94 -5.96
CA LEU A 470 -12.01 20.72 -5.17
C LEU A 470 -10.60 20.33 -4.71
N VAL A 471 -9.63 20.33 -5.62
CA VAL A 471 -8.22 20.07 -5.33
C VAL A 471 -7.67 21.08 -4.31
N ALA A 472 -7.91 22.38 -4.54
CA ALA A 472 -7.44 23.43 -3.64
C ALA A 472 -8.03 23.33 -2.23
N ASP A 473 -9.31 22.94 -2.13
CA ASP A 473 -9.97 22.75 -0.84
C ASP A 473 -9.43 21.52 -0.09
N ARG A 474 -9.25 20.39 -0.78
CA ARG A 474 -8.67 19.17 -0.19
C ARG A 474 -7.22 19.36 0.24
N ALA A 475 -6.41 20.05 -0.55
CA ALA A 475 -5.03 20.36 -0.17
C ALA A 475 -4.96 21.19 1.11
N ARG A 476 -5.87 22.18 1.26
CA ARG A 476 -5.99 22.98 2.48
C ARG A 476 -6.41 22.13 3.68
N GLN A 477 -7.38 21.24 3.49
CA GLN A 477 -7.85 20.34 4.55
C GLN A 477 -6.74 19.40 5.00
N ALA A 478 -6.05 18.74 4.05
CA ALA A 478 -4.92 17.84 4.32
C ALA A 478 -3.83 18.55 5.13
N GLN A 479 -3.45 19.76 4.73
CA GLN A 479 -2.46 20.56 5.45
C GLN A 479 -2.87 20.90 6.88
N SER A 480 -4.18 21.01 7.16
CA SER A 480 -4.71 21.39 8.47
C SER A 480 -4.84 20.25 9.48
N ARG A 481 -4.79 18.97 9.04
CA ARG A 481 -4.93 17.82 9.94
C ARG A 481 -3.74 17.63 10.88
N GLY A 482 -2.56 18.11 10.49
CA GLY A 482 -1.34 17.96 11.27
C GLY A 482 -0.58 16.66 10.96
N PRO A 483 0.43 16.33 11.78
CA PRO A 483 1.29 15.15 11.56
C PRO A 483 0.52 13.84 11.71
N GLY A 484 1.00 12.77 11.07
CA GLY A 484 0.42 11.43 11.10
C GLY A 484 -0.77 11.21 10.18
N HIS A 485 -1.16 12.22 9.39
CA HIS A 485 -2.32 12.18 8.52
C HIS A 485 -1.95 12.45 7.07
N TYR A 486 -2.47 11.64 6.16
CA TYR A 486 -2.32 11.82 4.71
C TYR A 486 -3.67 11.65 4.03
N ASP A 487 -4.07 12.61 3.20
CA ASP A 487 -5.35 12.57 2.50
C ASP A 487 -5.17 11.98 1.10
N VAL A 488 -6.16 11.19 0.68
CA VAL A 488 -6.27 10.62 -0.67
C VAL A 488 -7.58 11.12 -1.26
N LEU A 489 -7.52 11.90 -2.33
CA LEU A 489 -8.70 12.35 -3.06
C LEU A 489 -8.94 11.43 -4.28
N LEU A 490 -9.96 10.59 -4.21
CA LEU A 490 -10.44 9.78 -5.33
C LEU A 490 -11.50 10.57 -6.12
N LEU A 491 -11.16 10.98 -7.34
CA LEU A 491 -12.04 11.63 -8.30
C LEU A 491 -12.58 10.60 -9.27
N LEU A 492 -13.90 10.44 -9.33
CA LEU A 492 -14.58 9.61 -10.32
C LEU A 492 -15.26 10.54 -11.31
N THR A 493 -14.90 10.45 -12.60
CA THR A 493 -15.35 11.40 -13.64
C THR A 493 -15.61 10.67 -14.94
N ASP A 494 -16.61 11.12 -15.71
CA ASP A 494 -16.87 10.58 -17.04
C ASP A 494 -16.28 11.41 -18.17
N GLY A 495 -15.93 12.67 -17.92
CA GLY A 495 -15.70 13.64 -19.00
C GLY A 495 -14.42 14.47 -18.94
N VAL A 496 -14.28 15.29 -19.97
CA VAL A 496 -13.16 16.21 -20.19
C VAL A 496 -13.23 17.39 -19.22
N LEU A 497 -12.10 17.63 -18.55
CA LEU A 497 -11.91 18.72 -17.60
C LEU A 497 -11.99 20.10 -18.29
N MET A 498 -12.90 20.97 -17.82
CA MET A 498 -13.15 22.29 -18.43
C MET A 498 -12.28 23.41 -17.85
N ASP A 499 -11.63 23.18 -16.70
CA ASP A 499 -10.71 24.11 -16.03
C ASP A 499 -9.27 23.58 -15.94
N ALA A 500 -8.82 22.84 -16.95
CA ALA A 500 -7.52 22.15 -16.96
C ALA A 500 -6.35 23.03 -16.49
N ARG A 501 -6.28 24.30 -16.92
CA ARG A 501 -5.22 25.23 -16.47
C ARG A 501 -5.28 25.54 -14.98
N ALA A 502 -6.47 25.82 -14.45
CA ALA A 502 -6.65 26.12 -13.03
C ALA A 502 -6.43 24.86 -12.18
N THR A 503 -6.79 23.68 -12.69
CA THR A 503 -6.52 22.40 -12.04
C THR A 503 -5.03 22.11 -11.98
N ILE A 504 -4.28 22.34 -13.06
CA ILE A 504 -2.80 22.23 -13.05
C ILE A 504 -2.21 23.16 -11.99
N ASP A 505 -2.64 24.42 -11.94
CA ASP A 505 -2.16 25.38 -10.94
C ASP A 505 -2.47 24.92 -9.51
N ALA A 506 -3.66 24.34 -9.27
CA ALA A 506 -4.06 23.80 -7.99
C ALA A 506 -3.25 22.56 -7.59
N ILE A 507 -2.98 21.64 -8.53
CA ILE A 507 -2.15 20.44 -8.31
C ILE A 507 -0.71 20.84 -7.95
N VAL A 508 -0.11 21.77 -8.71
CA VAL A 508 1.25 22.25 -8.46
C VAL A 508 1.35 22.87 -7.06
N ALA A 509 0.34 23.65 -6.64
CA ALA A 509 0.28 24.21 -5.29
C ALA A 509 0.08 23.11 -4.22
N ALA A 510 -0.75 22.11 -4.50
CA ALA A 510 -1.04 20.99 -3.60
C ALA A 510 0.14 20.03 -3.40
N ALA A 511 1.11 20.00 -4.32
CA ALA A 511 2.23 19.05 -4.29
C ALA A 511 3.10 19.11 -3.02
N ARG A 512 3.02 20.18 -2.23
CA ARG A 512 3.74 20.29 -0.95
C ARG A 512 2.91 19.85 0.27
N THR A 513 1.62 19.61 0.10
CA THR A 513 0.69 19.19 1.16
C THR A 513 0.64 17.66 1.29
N PRO A 514 0.14 17.07 2.40
CA PRO A 514 -0.03 15.62 2.55
C PRO A 514 -1.24 15.10 1.77
N LEU A 515 -1.25 15.29 0.45
CA LEU A 515 -2.34 14.91 -0.45
C LEU A 515 -1.80 14.12 -1.64
N SER A 516 -2.52 13.03 -1.97
CA SER A 516 -2.50 12.41 -3.29
C SER A 516 -3.88 12.51 -3.94
N ILE A 517 -3.90 12.54 -5.27
CA ILE A 517 -5.09 12.68 -6.09
C ILE A 517 -5.11 11.49 -7.04
N ILE A 518 -6.20 10.76 -7.04
CA ILE A 518 -6.42 9.60 -7.90
C ILE A 518 -7.63 9.92 -8.76
N ILE A 519 -7.48 9.85 -10.07
CA ILE A 519 -8.54 10.13 -11.03
C ILE A 519 -8.89 8.83 -11.74
N VAL A 520 -10.13 8.38 -11.59
CA VAL A 520 -10.66 7.22 -12.34
C VAL A 520 -11.63 7.72 -13.38
N GLY A 521 -11.27 7.52 -14.65
CA GLY A 521 -12.10 7.85 -15.81
C GLY A 521 -13.10 6.74 -16.09
N VAL A 522 -14.39 6.99 -15.86
CA VAL A 522 -15.47 6.05 -16.21
C VAL A 522 -16.03 6.35 -17.61
N GLY A 523 -16.61 5.36 -18.26
CA GLY A 523 -17.08 5.53 -19.63
C GLY A 523 -15.98 5.35 -20.68
N GLY A 524 -16.09 6.05 -21.80
CA GLY A 524 -15.23 5.86 -22.97
C GLY A 524 -14.90 7.16 -23.69
N GLU A 525 -14.63 8.21 -22.93
CA GLU A 525 -14.26 9.54 -23.45
C GLU A 525 -12.78 9.63 -23.87
N ASP A 526 -12.40 10.78 -24.42
CA ASP A 526 -11.01 11.13 -24.70
C ASP A 526 -10.27 11.54 -23.42
N TRP A 527 -9.31 10.71 -23.01
CA TRP A 527 -8.53 10.90 -21.78
C TRP A 527 -7.27 11.73 -21.95
N THR A 528 -7.05 12.37 -23.11
CA THR A 528 -5.82 13.14 -23.39
C THR A 528 -5.46 14.15 -22.30
N THR A 529 -6.43 14.92 -21.80
CA THR A 529 -6.19 15.89 -20.71
C THR A 529 -5.83 15.20 -19.39
N MET A 530 -6.42 14.04 -19.09
CA MET A 530 -6.16 13.32 -17.84
C MET A 530 -4.76 12.69 -17.85
N ASN A 531 -4.31 12.16 -19.00
CA ASN A 531 -2.95 11.67 -19.18
C ASN A 531 -1.90 12.79 -18.97
N VAL A 532 -2.23 14.04 -19.31
CA VAL A 532 -1.37 15.19 -19.00
C VAL A 532 -1.31 15.46 -17.50
N LEU A 533 -2.41 15.28 -16.76
CA LEU A 533 -2.45 15.49 -15.31
C LEU A 533 -1.67 14.43 -14.54
N ASP A 534 -1.59 13.21 -15.06
CA ASP A 534 -0.83 12.07 -14.50
C ASP A 534 0.65 12.37 -14.31
N ALA A 535 1.23 13.22 -15.18
CA ALA A 535 2.58 13.76 -15.02
C ALA A 535 3.74 12.73 -14.99
N ASP A 536 3.50 11.49 -15.45
CA ASP A 536 4.49 10.42 -15.60
C ASP A 536 5.72 10.83 -16.43
N ASP A 537 5.49 11.49 -17.57
CA ASP A 537 6.55 11.86 -18.51
C ASP A 537 7.27 13.15 -18.09
N GLU A 538 6.48 14.19 -17.77
CA GLU A 538 6.97 15.52 -17.44
C GLU A 538 6.18 16.13 -16.27
N PRO A 539 6.85 16.65 -15.23
CA PRO A 539 6.15 17.30 -14.14
C PRO A 539 5.39 18.55 -14.58
N LEU A 540 4.18 18.69 -14.06
CA LEU A 540 3.31 19.83 -14.30
C LEU A 540 3.98 21.16 -13.95
N VAL A 541 3.65 22.18 -14.75
CA VAL A 541 4.14 23.56 -14.57
C VAL A 541 2.95 24.51 -14.47
N SER A 542 2.88 25.26 -13.37
CA SER A 542 1.83 26.23 -13.07
C SER A 542 1.96 27.51 -13.90
N SER A 543 0.91 28.34 -13.90
CA SER A 543 0.79 29.51 -14.79
C SER A 543 1.81 30.59 -14.46
N THR A 544 2.37 30.53 -13.26
CA THR A 544 3.47 31.38 -12.79
C THR A 544 4.85 30.80 -13.15
N GLY A 545 4.91 29.62 -13.78
CA GLY A 545 6.15 28.93 -14.15
C GLY A 545 6.74 28.05 -13.04
N GLU A 546 6.03 27.84 -11.93
CA GLU A 546 6.47 26.92 -10.88
C GLU A 546 6.30 25.47 -11.33
N ARG A 547 7.34 24.66 -11.17
CA ARG A 547 7.31 23.21 -11.44
C ARG A 547 6.83 22.46 -10.21
N MET A 548 5.98 21.46 -10.41
CA MET A 548 5.45 20.59 -9.37
C MET A 548 6.56 20.00 -8.49
N ALA A 549 6.38 20.06 -7.16
CA ALA A 549 7.42 19.70 -6.19
C ALA A 549 7.68 18.18 -6.09
N ARG A 550 6.63 17.38 -6.29
CA ARG A 550 6.62 15.91 -6.35
C ARG A 550 5.38 15.50 -7.15
N ASP A 551 5.41 14.32 -7.73
CA ASP A 551 4.18 13.76 -8.26
C ASP A 551 3.18 13.40 -7.14
N ILE A 552 1.90 13.68 -7.41
CA ILE A 552 0.76 13.48 -6.53
C ILE A 552 -0.49 12.96 -7.26
N VAL A 553 -0.44 12.78 -8.58
CA VAL A 553 -1.63 12.45 -9.38
C VAL A 553 -1.44 11.05 -9.97
N GLN A 554 -2.47 10.22 -9.90
CA GLN A 554 -2.58 9.01 -10.70
C GLN A 554 -3.86 9.09 -11.52
N PHE A 555 -3.79 8.83 -12.82
CA PHE A 555 -4.95 8.64 -13.68
C PHE A 555 -5.07 7.18 -14.13
N VAL A 556 -6.30 6.65 -14.10
CA VAL A 556 -6.62 5.30 -14.59
C VAL A 556 -7.96 5.30 -15.32
N PRO A 557 -8.02 4.89 -16.62
CA PRO A 557 -9.27 4.57 -17.28
C PRO A 557 -9.90 3.30 -16.69
N TYR A 558 -11.10 3.41 -16.13
CA TYR A 558 -11.80 2.32 -15.45
C TYR A 558 -11.92 1.08 -16.33
N ARG A 559 -12.36 1.24 -17.59
CA ARG A 559 -12.63 0.10 -18.48
C ARG A 559 -11.38 -0.68 -18.85
N GLU A 560 -10.23 -0.03 -18.92
CA GLU A 560 -8.94 -0.67 -19.21
C GLU A 560 -8.45 -1.49 -18.02
N ALA A 561 -8.54 -0.93 -16.81
CA ALA A 561 -8.17 -1.64 -15.59
C ALA A 561 -9.17 -2.77 -15.24
N ALA A 562 -10.47 -2.55 -15.49
CA ALA A 562 -11.51 -3.56 -15.29
C ALA A 562 -11.34 -4.76 -16.23
N ALA A 563 -10.96 -4.53 -17.50
CA ALA A 563 -10.68 -5.61 -18.45
C ALA A 563 -9.53 -6.52 -18.00
N GLN A 564 -8.62 -6.00 -17.18
CA GLN A 564 -7.49 -6.72 -16.60
C GLN A 564 -7.77 -7.21 -15.17
N SER A 565 -8.98 -6.98 -14.63
CA SER A 565 -9.37 -7.32 -13.26
C SER A 565 -8.46 -6.73 -12.18
N CYS A 566 -7.90 -5.54 -12.44
CA CYS A 566 -6.85 -4.92 -11.62
C CYS A 566 -7.18 -3.48 -11.21
N ILE A 567 -8.46 -3.07 -11.17
CA ILE A 567 -8.89 -1.68 -10.89
C ILE A 567 -8.15 -1.10 -9.68
N ALA A 568 -8.21 -1.75 -8.51
CA ALA A 568 -7.54 -1.26 -7.31
C ALA A 568 -6.02 -1.24 -7.45
N GLN A 569 -5.46 -2.23 -8.16
CA GLN A 569 -4.02 -2.38 -8.33
C GLN A 569 -3.42 -1.23 -9.15
N GLU A 570 -3.98 -0.94 -10.31
CA GLU A 570 -3.53 0.19 -11.14
C GLU A 570 -3.82 1.53 -10.46
N THR A 571 -4.99 1.66 -9.84
CA THR A 571 -5.44 2.92 -9.22
C THR A 571 -4.60 3.32 -8.01
N LEU A 572 -4.04 2.35 -7.30
CA LEU A 572 -3.31 2.56 -6.04
C LEU A 572 -1.80 2.32 -6.18
N ALA A 573 -1.29 1.97 -7.37
CA ALA A 573 0.08 1.56 -7.61
C ALA A 573 1.11 2.58 -7.10
N GLU A 574 0.88 3.85 -7.36
CA GLU A 574 1.86 4.92 -7.08
C GLU A 574 1.70 5.58 -5.72
N LEU A 575 0.59 5.32 -5.03
CA LEU A 575 0.27 5.99 -3.78
C LEU A 575 1.33 5.77 -2.68
N PRO A 576 1.90 4.56 -2.46
CA PRO A 576 3.00 4.38 -1.52
C PRO A 576 4.21 5.28 -1.82
N ASP A 577 4.59 5.39 -3.09
CA ASP A 577 5.74 6.20 -3.52
C ASP A 577 5.46 7.69 -3.40
N GLN A 578 4.23 8.14 -3.71
CA GLN A 578 3.79 9.53 -3.51
C GLN A 578 3.80 9.92 -2.02
N VAL A 579 3.40 8.99 -1.12
CA VAL A 579 3.47 9.17 0.34
C VAL A 579 4.93 9.28 0.81
N VAL A 580 5.81 8.38 0.35
CA VAL A 580 7.25 8.44 0.66
C VAL A 580 7.87 9.74 0.10
N ALA A 581 7.51 10.16 -1.12
CA ALA A 581 7.98 11.40 -1.71
C ALA A 581 7.55 12.62 -0.89
N TRP A 582 6.30 12.64 -0.40
CA TRP A 582 5.84 13.70 0.50
C TRP A 582 6.67 13.78 1.78
N SER A 583 7.00 12.65 2.41
CA SER A 583 7.78 12.63 3.64
C SER A 583 9.14 13.32 3.49
N ARG A 584 9.78 13.20 2.32
CA ARG A 584 11.05 13.85 2.00
C ARG A 584 10.89 15.37 1.89
N VAL A 585 9.78 15.81 1.29
CA VAL A 585 9.43 17.25 1.20
C VAL A 585 9.11 17.81 2.59
N ALA A 586 8.32 17.10 3.40
CA ALA A 586 7.96 17.49 4.76
C ALA A 586 9.19 17.62 5.67
N ALA A 587 10.11 16.65 5.62
CA ALA A 587 11.39 16.72 6.33
C ALA A 587 12.20 17.96 5.95
N GLY A 588 12.25 18.30 4.65
CA GLY A 588 12.89 19.53 4.17
C GLY A 588 12.23 20.83 4.67
N MET A 589 10.96 20.78 5.08
CA MET A 589 10.22 21.90 5.67
C MET A 589 10.28 21.91 7.21
N GLY A 590 10.92 20.92 7.84
CA GLY A 590 10.95 20.77 9.30
C GLY A 590 9.60 20.36 9.90
N VAL A 591 8.70 19.79 9.09
CA VAL A 591 7.40 19.29 9.56
C VAL A 591 7.59 17.82 9.97
N PRO A 592 7.37 17.45 11.24
CA PRO A 592 7.47 16.06 11.66
C PRO A 592 6.38 15.22 10.99
N PHE A 593 6.74 13.99 10.65
CA PHE A 593 5.85 13.07 9.93
C PHE A 593 4.78 12.47 10.86
N VAL A 594 5.14 12.14 12.09
CA VAL A 594 4.28 11.76 13.22
C VAL A 594 4.82 12.49 14.44
N GLU A 595 3.96 12.82 15.42
CA GLU A 595 4.35 13.48 16.68
C GLU A 595 5.47 12.79 17.45
#